data_AF-A0A925QTQ3-F1
#
_entry.id   AF-A0A925QTQ3-F1
#
_cell.length_a   1.000
_cell.length_b   1.000
_cell.length_c   1.000
_cell.angle_alpha   90.00
_cell.angle_beta   90.00
_cell.angle_gamma   90.00
#
_symmetry.space_group_name_H-M   'P 1'
#
loop_
_entity.id
_entity.type
_entity.pdbx_description
1 polymer ?
#
loop_
_entity_poly.entity_id
_entity_poly.type
_entity_poly.pdbx_seq_one_letter_code
_entity_poly.pdbx_strand_id
1 'polypeptide(L)' 'MASEDVRIAAPVHISNDSAQRVAYDLMIIINQQTIDDKQQPLDKLEYWFRLYAQCLRAANGNPLEQILQDDKTVR' A
#
# COMPACT_ATOMS: atom_id res chain seq x y z
N MET A 1 -23.23 15.26 -31.19
CA MET A 1 -21.86 15.36 -30.68
C MET A 1 -21.96 15.81 -29.24
N ALA A 2 -21.75 14.90 -28.29
CA ALA A 2 -21.80 15.21 -26.86
C ALA A 2 -20.40 15.69 -26.45
N SER A 3 -20.33 16.92 -25.94
CA SER A 3 -19.10 17.48 -25.38
C SER A 3 -18.82 16.76 -24.05
N GLU A 4 -17.76 15.96 -24.00
CA GLU A 4 -17.26 15.37 -22.76
C GLU A 4 -16.78 16.49 -21.83
N ASP A 5 -17.45 16.62 -20.70
CA ASP A 5 -17.23 17.62 -19.66
C ASP A 5 -15.96 17.24 -18.88
N VAL A 6 -14.78 17.63 -19.41
CA VAL A 6 -13.49 17.42 -18.75
C VAL A 6 -13.37 18.38 -17.57
N ARG A 7 -13.80 17.94 -16.39
CA ARG A 7 -13.65 18.71 -15.15
C ARG A 7 -12.19 18.66 -14.71
N ILE A 8 -11.58 19.85 -14.58
CA ILE A 8 -10.26 20.01 -13.97
C ILE A 8 -10.39 19.53 -12.52
N ALA A 9 -9.80 18.37 -12.21
CA ALA A 9 -9.78 17.85 -10.86
C ALA A 9 -9.08 18.86 -9.94
N ALA A 10 -9.69 19.17 -8.80
CA ALA A 10 -9.08 20.02 -7.79
C ALA A 10 -7.70 19.46 -7.38
N PRO A 11 -6.78 20.29 -6.87
CA PRO A 11 -5.48 19.83 -6.39
C PRO A 11 -5.65 18.68 -5.40
N VAL A 12 -4.93 17.58 -5.63
CA VAL A 12 -4.93 16.42 -4.74
C VAL A 12 -4.36 16.85 -3.40
N HIS A 13 -5.21 16.95 -2.38
CA HIS A 13 -4.78 17.25 -1.02
C HIS A 13 -4.26 15.95 -0.38
N ILE A 14 -2.96 15.91 -0.09
CA ILE A 14 -2.33 14.78 0.60
C ILE A 14 -2.22 15.16 2.08
N SER A 15 -3.12 14.61 2.90
CA SER A 15 -3.00 14.74 4.36
C SER A 15 -1.84 13.87 4.86
N ASN A 16 -0.94 14.45 5.64
CA ASN A 16 0.26 13.76 6.14
C ASN A 16 -0.07 12.63 7.15
N ASP A 17 -1.24 12.70 7.78
CA ASP A 17 -1.80 11.72 8.72
C ASP A 17 -2.82 10.78 8.07
N SER A 18 -2.94 10.83 6.74
CA SER A 18 -3.82 9.90 6.01
C SER A 18 -3.35 8.45 6.20
N ALA A 19 -4.30 7.51 6.25
CA ALA A 19 -4.00 6.08 6.33
C ALA A 19 -3.11 5.62 5.16
N GLN A 20 -3.24 6.24 3.99
CA GLN A 20 -2.40 6.00 2.82
C GLN A 20 -0.94 6.41 3.06
N ARG A 21 -0.71 7.57 3.71
CA ARG A 21 0.64 8.01 4.03
C ARG A 21 1.29 7.11 5.08
N VAL A 22 0.55 6.80 6.14
CA VAL A 22 1.01 5.87 7.19
C VAL A 22 1.33 4.50 6.59
N ALA A 23 0.48 3.99 5.70
CA ALA A 23 0.70 2.71 5.02
C ALA A 23 1.98 2.71 4.17
N TYR A 24 2.22 3.79 3.43
CA TYR A 24 3.43 3.95 2.66
C TYR A 24 4.67 3.98 3.54
N ASP A 25 4.66 4.77 4.62
CA ASP A 25 5.79 4.87 5.54
C ASP A 25 6.08 3.51 6.22
N LEU A 26 5.04 2.77 6.63
CA LEU A 26 5.15 1.41 7.17
C LEU A 26 5.77 0.42 6.16
N MET A 27 5.33 0.47 4.90
CA MET A 27 5.85 -0.37 3.82
C MET A 27 7.37 -0.17 3.65
N ILE A 28 7.84 1.08 3.69
CA ILE A 28 9.26 1.41 3.58
C ILE A 28 10.05 0.89 4.80
N ILE A 29 9.52 1.08 6.02
CA ILE A 29 10.16 0.58 7.24
C ILE A 29 10.30 -0.95 7.20
N ILE A 30 9.23 -1.66 6.84
CA ILE A 30 9.24 -3.13 6.75
C ILE A 30 10.31 -3.55 5.75
N ASN A 31 10.30 -2.99 4.54
CA ASN A 31 11.29 -3.33 3.52
C ASN A 31 12.73 -3.12 4.00
N GLN A 32 13.02 -1.99 4.66
CA GLN A 32 14.35 -1.72 5.23
C GLN A 32 14.77 -2.74 6.29
N GLN A 33 13.81 -3.33 7.02
CA GLN A 33 14.06 -4.35 8.03
C GLN A 33 14.11 -5.78 7.47
N THR A 34 13.47 -6.05 6.32
CA THR A 34 13.35 -7.42 5.77
C THR A 34 14.37 -7.74 4.70
N ILE A 35 14.87 -6.75 3.97
CA ILE A 35 15.76 -6.98 2.83
C ILE A 35 17.20 -6.70 3.25
N ASP A 36 17.95 -7.78 3.50
CA ASP A 36 19.40 -7.79 3.29
C ASP A 36 19.63 -7.59 1.78
N ASP A 37 20.50 -6.66 1.37
CA ASP A 37 20.66 -6.10 0.00
C ASP A 37 20.76 -7.11 -1.16
N LYS A 38 20.87 -8.41 -0.87
CA LYS A 38 21.15 -9.51 -1.80
C LYS A 38 19.94 -10.36 -2.19
N GLN A 39 18.75 -10.14 -1.63
CA GLN A 39 17.56 -10.99 -1.89
C GLN A 39 16.30 -10.19 -2.25
N GLN A 40 16.40 -9.18 -3.12
CA GLN A 40 15.19 -8.54 -3.63
C GLN A 40 14.43 -9.52 -4.56
N PRO A 41 13.14 -9.81 -4.30
CA PRO A 41 12.36 -10.73 -5.13
C PRO A 41 12.22 -10.19 -6.56
N LEU A 42 12.36 -11.09 -7.54
CA LEU A 42 12.37 -10.79 -8.98
C LEU A 42 11.04 -10.21 -9.51
N ASP A 43 9.93 -10.36 -8.77
CA ASP A 43 8.64 -9.72 -9.03
C ASP A 43 8.35 -8.59 -8.02
N LYS A 44 9.09 -7.49 -8.16
CA LYS A 44 9.02 -6.34 -7.24
C LYS A 44 7.61 -5.77 -7.16
N LEU A 45 6.91 -5.64 -8.28
CA LEU A 45 5.64 -4.91 -8.35
C LEU A 45 4.52 -5.55 -7.51
N GLU A 46 4.30 -6.87 -7.68
CA GLU A 46 3.25 -7.59 -6.94
C GLU A 46 3.56 -7.62 -5.44
N TYR A 47 4.84 -7.83 -5.07
CA TYR A 47 5.30 -7.74 -3.70
C TYR A 47 4.97 -6.37 -3.08
N TRP A 48 5.32 -5.28 -3.75
CA TRP A 48 5.06 -3.92 -3.27
C TRP A 48 3.56 -3.64 -3.13
N PHE A 49 2.75 -4.07 -4.08
CA PHE A 49 1.30 -3.86 -4.00
C PHE A 49 0.66 -4.66 -2.86
N ARG A 50 1.09 -5.92 -2.66
CA ARG A 50 0.62 -6.72 -1.53
C ARG A 50 1.04 -6.11 -0.19
N LEU A 51 2.31 -5.75 -0.06
CA LEU A 51 2.83 -5.15 1.18
C LEU A 51 2.13 -3.82 1.50
N TYR A 52 1.93 -2.96 0.49
CA TYR A 52 1.17 -1.72 0.66
C TYR A 52 -0.27 -1.99 1.11
N ALA A 53 -0.96 -2.95 0.47
CA ALA A 53 -2.33 -3.30 0.85
C ALA A 53 -2.42 -3.81 2.30
N GLN A 54 -1.45 -4.61 2.75
CA GLN A 54 -1.36 -5.06 4.14
C GLN A 54 -1.14 -3.88 5.10
N CYS A 55 -0.20 -2.99 4.78
CA CYS A 55 0.07 -1.78 5.57
C CYS A 55 -1.15 -0.85 5.65
N LEU A 56 -1.91 -0.73 4.55
CA LEU A 56 -3.12 0.08 4.50
C LEU A 56 -4.23 -0.50 5.39
N ARG A 57 -4.39 -1.83 5.41
CA ARG A 57 -5.34 -2.48 6.34
C ARG A 57 -4.93 -2.23 7.79
N ALA A 58 -3.64 -2.34 8.10
CA ALA A 58 -3.11 -2.06 9.43
C ALA A 58 -3.33 -0.59 9.84
N ALA A 59 -3.06 0.36 8.95
CA ALA A 59 -3.28 1.79 9.18
C ALA A 59 -4.78 2.13 9.40
N ASN A 60 -5.68 1.34 8.84
CA ASN A 60 -7.13 1.44 9.07
C ASN A 60 -7.61 0.70 10.33
N GLY A 61 -6.71 0.17 11.16
CA GLY A 61 -7.03 -0.47 12.44
C GLY A 61 -7.40 -1.95 12.35
N ASN A 62 -7.12 -2.63 11.23
CA ASN A 62 -7.32 -4.08 11.16
C ASN A 62 -6.24 -4.80 11.98
N PRO A 63 -6.61 -5.81 12.79
CA PRO A 63 -5.66 -6.58 13.57
C PRO A 63 -4.72 -7.38 12.66
N LEU A 64 -3.47 -7.55 13.09
CA LEU A 64 -2.42 -8.18 12.30
C LEU A 64 -2.77 -9.63 11.95
N GLU A 65 -3.41 -10.35 12.88
CA GLU A 65 -3.84 -11.74 12.69
C GLU A 65 -4.79 -11.88 11.50
N GLN A 66 -5.73 -10.93 11.36
CA GLN A 66 -6.70 -10.93 10.26
C GLN A 66 -6.00 -10.62 8.93
N ILE A 67 -5.07 -9.67 8.90
CA ILE A 67 -4.31 -9.30 7.70
C ILE A 67 -3.49 -10.49 7.19
N LEU A 68 -2.84 -11.22 8.11
CA LEU A 68 -1.99 -12.37 7.77
C LEU A 68 -2.79 -13.63 7.40
N GLN A 69 -4.02 -13.77 7.88
CA GLN A 69 -4.92 -14.86 7.48
C GLN A 69 -5.42 -14.66 6.04
N ASP A 70 -5.82 -13.44 5.68
CA ASP A 70 -6.27 -13.10 4.33
C ASP A 70 -5.17 -13.25 3.28
N ASP A 71 -3.91 -12.97 3.61
CA ASP A 71 -2.80 -13.16 2.65
C ASP A 71 -2.55 -14.63 2.32
N LYS A 72 -2.88 -15.55 3.24
CA LYS A 72 -2.74 -17.00 3.05
C LYS A 72 -3.84 -17.62 2.21
N THR A 73 -5.01 -16.98 2.12
CA THR A 73 -6.18 -17.48 1.37
C THR A 73 -6.18 -17.04 -0.09
N VAL A 74 -5.31 -16.12 -0.50
CA VAL A 74 -5.13 -15.66 -1.91
C VAL A 74 -4.03 -16.47 -2.63
N ARG A 75 -3.82 -17.74 -2.26
CA ARG A 75 -2.87 -18.66 -2.93
C ARG A 75 -3.59 -19.73 -3.74
#